data_AF-A0A7J9XX40-F1
#
_entry.id   AF-A0A7J9XX40-F1
#
_cell.length_a   1.000
_cell.length_b   1.000
_cell.length_c   1.000
_cell.angle_alpha   90.00
_cell.angle_beta   90.00
_cell.angle_gamma   90.00
#
_symmetry.space_group_name_H-M   'P 1'
#
loop_
_entity.id
_entity.type
_entity.pdbx_description
1 polymer ?
#
loop_
_entity_poly.entity_id
_entity_poly.type
_entity_poly.pdbx_seq_one_letter_code
_entity_poly.pdbx_strand_id
1 'polypeptide(L)'
;MTRHPYPQQPRLYEANAIAGAAVIVLISGVGLVVGAATGNIAAVVICTLAGAAMIAVSVKLHLHDNREIAKYLDALELADPAAAREMRDNLRRGGHISDRRTAVYEISDGSGRVIYIGMTGDPKRRMLQHSDKYWWPEDPEVSVEWYGSRAQARWVEAEEIRRHQPPANRRG
;
A
#
# COMPACT_ATOMS: atom_id res chain seq x y z
N MET A 1 17.18 -10.65 -31.95
CA MET A 1 18.01 -10.46 -30.76
C MET A 1 17.83 -9.04 -30.28
N THR A 2 17.07 -8.82 -29.20
CA THR A 2 17.17 -7.62 -28.35
C THR A 2 16.46 -7.93 -27.04
N ARG A 3 17.24 -8.21 -25.99
CA ARG A 3 16.76 -8.13 -24.61
C ARG A 3 16.52 -6.66 -24.31
N HIS A 4 15.39 -6.30 -23.69
CA HIS A 4 15.38 -5.12 -22.84
C HIS A 4 14.93 -5.52 -21.42
N PRO A 5 15.83 -5.43 -20.44
CA PRO A 5 15.51 -5.66 -19.04
C PRO A 5 14.78 -4.44 -18.52
N TYR A 6 13.64 -4.61 -17.85
CA TYR A 6 13.14 -3.54 -17.00
C TYR A 6 14.12 -3.38 -15.83
N PRO A 7 14.83 -2.25 -15.70
CA PRO A 7 15.61 -2.01 -14.50
C PRO A 7 14.64 -1.87 -13.33
N GLN A 8 14.71 -2.79 -12.39
CA GLN A 8 14.09 -2.63 -11.08
C GLN A 8 14.79 -1.44 -10.41
N GLN A 9 14.15 -0.27 -10.37
CA GLN A 9 14.65 0.83 -9.54
C GLN A 9 14.31 0.52 -8.08
N PRO A 10 15.27 0.45 -7.16
CA PRO A 10 14.98 0.28 -5.74
C PRO A 10 14.70 1.65 -5.13
N ARG A 11 13.47 2.16 -5.22
CA ARG A 11 13.06 3.37 -4.47
C ARG A 11 11.56 3.34 -4.22
N LEU A 12 11.14 2.89 -3.04
CA LEU A 12 9.87 3.24 -2.36
C LEU A 12 9.76 2.50 -1.02
N TYR A 13 10.29 1.28 -0.93
CA TYR A 13 10.31 0.50 0.32
C TYR A 13 11.07 1.20 1.46
N GLU A 14 12.23 1.81 1.16
CA GLU A 14 13.06 2.51 2.15
C GLU A 14 12.42 3.82 2.64
N ALA A 15 11.71 4.53 1.75
CA ALA A 15 11.06 5.81 2.10
C ALA A 15 9.87 5.60 3.05
N ASN A 16 9.09 4.52 2.85
CA ASN A 16 7.95 4.18 3.70
C ASN A 16 8.39 3.66 5.08
N ALA A 17 9.54 2.98 5.17
CA ALA A 17 10.14 2.60 6.45
C ALA A 17 10.54 3.83 7.29
N ILE A 18 11.08 4.87 6.64
CA ILE A 18 11.45 6.13 7.29
C ILE A 18 10.21 6.91 7.75
N ALA A 19 9.14 6.97 6.94
CA ALA A 19 7.89 7.61 7.32
C ALA A 19 7.21 6.91 8.52
N GLY A 20 7.22 5.57 8.54
CA GLY A 20 6.74 4.79 9.68
C GLY A 20 7.54 5.06 10.96
N ALA A 21 8.87 5.19 10.85
CA ALA A 21 9.73 5.52 11.99
C ALA A 21 9.47 6.93 12.55
N ALA A 22 9.15 7.91 11.70
CA ALA A 22 8.85 9.28 12.13
C ALA A 22 7.55 9.37 12.96
N VAL A 23 6.52 8.59 12.59
CA VAL A 23 5.26 8.50 13.35
C VAL A 23 5.48 7.89 14.75
N ILE A 24 6.41 6.94 14.88
CA ILE A 24 6.78 6.33 16.18
C ILE A 24 7.36 7.37 17.14
N VAL A 25 8.26 8.24 16.65
CA VAL A 25 8.88 9.27 17.47
C VAL A 25 7.84 10.27 17.98
N LEU A 26 6.85 10.62 17.14
CA LEU A 26 5.77 11.55 17.51
C LEU A 26 4.81 10.94 18.55
N ILE A 27 4.36 9.69 18.35
CA ILE A 27 3.45 9.02 19.29
C ILE A 27 4.14 8.78 20.64
N SER A 28 5.42 8.37 20.62
CA SER A 28 6.20 8.16 21.85
C SER A 28 6.44 9.48 22.59
N GLY A 29 6.68 10.57 21.87
CA GLY A 29 6.83 11.90 22.45
C GLY A 29 5.55 12.41 23.13
N VAL A 30 4.39 12.22 22.50
CA VAL A 30 3.09 12.62 23.09
C VAL A 30 2.76 11.77 24.33
N GLY A 31 3.00 10.46 24.29
CA GLY A 31 2.80 9.57 25.43
C GLY A 31 3.67 9.97 26.63
N LEU A 32 4.92 10.38 26.39
CA LEU A 32 5.83 10.84 27.44
C LEU A 32 5.36 12.16 28.08
N VAL A 33 4.88 13.11 27.28
CA VAL A 33 4.37 14.41 27.77
C VAL A 33 3.10 14.22 28.61
N VAL A 34 2.16 13.40 28.14
CA VAL A 34 0.90 13.11 28.87
C VAL A 34 1.16 12.32 30.15
N GLY A 35 2.11 11.38 30.11
CA GLY A 35 2.56 10.63 31.29
C GLY A 35 3.18 11.49 32.37
N ALA A 36 4.08 12.40 31.97
CA ALA A 36 4.73 13.32 32.88
C ALA A 36 3.73 14.29 33.53
N ALA A 37 2.70 14.72 32.78
CA ALA A 37 1.67 15.63 33.29
C ALA A 37 0.69 14.96 34.29
N THR A 38 0.50 13.64 34.19
CA THR A 38 -0.51 12.91 34.99
C THR A 38 0.08 12.02 36.08
N GLY A 39 1.40 11.80 36.09
CA GLY A 39 2.07 10.87 37.00
C GLY A 39 1.71 9.40 36.76
N ASN A 40 0.96 9.09 35.71
CA ASN A 40 0.42 7.76 35.47
C ASN A 40 1.29 6.99 34.47
N ILE A 41 2.37 6.41 34.99
CA ILE A 41 3.35 5.61 34.22
C ILE A 41 2.66 4.45 33.48
N ALA A 42 1.59 3.88 34.04
CA ALA A 42 0.85 2.79 33.40
C ALA A 42 0.19 3.24 32.08
N ALA A 43 -0.31 4.47 32.00
CA ALA A 43 -0.93 5.00 30.78
C ALA A 43 0.09 5.18 29.65
N VAL A 44 1.33 5.59 29.98
CA VAL A 44 2.43 5.74 29.01
C VAL A 44 2.82 4.40 28.40
N VAL A 45 2.96 3.38 29.26
CA VAL A 45 3.34 2.03 28.84
C VAL A 45 2.25 1.43 27.95
N ILE A 46 0.97 1.58 28.32
CA ILE A 46 -0.16 1.06 27.52
C ILE A 46 -0.23 1.74 26.15
N CYS A 47 -0.12 3.07 26.07
CA CYS A 47 -0.15 3.78 24.78
C CYS A 47 1.03 3.41 23.89
N THR A 48 2.22 3.22 24.46
CA THR A 48 3.43 2.86 23.70
C THR A 48 3.33 1.43 23.16
N LEU A 49 2.85 0.49 23.98
CA LEU A 49 2.66 -0.90 23.56
C LEU A 49 1.54 -1.05 22.53
N ALA A 50 0.43 -0.33 22.69
CA ALA A 50 -0.65 -0.31 21.71
C ALA A 50 -0.20 0.27 20.37
N GLY A 51 0.57 1.38 20.39
CA GLY A 51 1.16 1.96 19.18
C GLY A 51 2.13 1.01 18.49
N ALA A 52 3.02 0.37 19.24
CA ALA A 52 3.96 -0.62 18.71
C ALA A 52 3.25 -1.85 18.13
N ALA A 53 2.20 -2.35 18.77
CA ALA A 53 1.40 -3.47 18.30
C ALA A 53 0.65 -3.13 17.00
N MET A 54 0.04 -1.96 16.91
CA MET A 54 -0.67 -1.51 15.70
C MET A 54 0.27 -1.34 14.50
N ILE A 55 1.50 -0.88 14.73
CA ILE A 55 2.53 -0.76 13.69
C ILE A 55 3.07 -2.14 13.30
N ALA A 56 3.36 -3.01 14.27
CA ALA A 56 3.77 -4.38 13.98
C ALA A 56 2.71 -5.13 13.17
N VAL A 57 1.43 -4.95 13.49
CA VAL A 57 0.31 -5.49 12.72
C VAL A 57 0.25 -4.86 11.33
N SER A 58 0.36 -3.54 11.20
CA SER A 58 0.30 -2.84 9.90
C SER A 58 1.46 -3.22 8.97
N VAL A 59 2.69 -3.25 9.48
CA VAL A 59 3.90 -3.65 8.75
C VAL A 59 3.80 -5.14 8.38
N LYS A 60 3.31 -6.00 9.27
CA LYS A 60 3.28 -7.45 9.04
C LYS A 60 2.11 -7.91 8.15
N LEU A 61 0.97 -7.22 8.20
CA LEU A 61 -0.13 -7.35 7.24
C LEU A 61 0.30 -6.92 5.83
N HIS A 62 1.25 -5.99 5.73
CA HIS A 62 1.84 -5.58 4.46
C HIS A 62 2.85 -6.60 3.90
N LEU A 63 3.30 -7.57 4.72
CA LEU A 63 4.43 -8.46 4.42
C LEU A 63 4.10 -9.96 4.30
N HIS A 64 2.89 -10.44 4.63
CA HIS A 64 2.66 -11.90 4.76
C HIS A 64 1.45 -12.51 4.02
N ASP A 65 1.66 -13.77 3.60
CA ASP A 65 0.72 -14.82 3.19
C ASP A 65 -0.52 -14.87 4.11
N ASN A 66 -1.70 -14.99 3.50
CA ASN A 66 -3.03 -14.94 4.12
C ASN A 66 -3.23 -15.87 5.32
N ARG A 67 -2.44 -16.95 5.42
CA ARG A 67 -2.54 -17.94 6.52
C ARG A 67 -2.11 -17.40 7.88
N GLU A 68 -1.28 -16.35 7.93
CA GLU A 68 -0.87 -15.74 9.20
C GLU A 68 -1.86 -14.68 9.71
N ILE A 69 -2.73 -14.13 8.84
CA ILE A 69 -3.71 -13.10 9.19
C ILE A 69 -4.72 -13.59 10.24
N ALA A 70 -5.09 -14.88 10.18
CA ALA A 70 -5.99 -15.49 11.15
C ALA A 70 -5.45 -15.40 12.60
N LYS A 71 -4.13 -15.59 12.79
CA LYS A 71 -3.49 -15.51 14.11
C LYS A 71 -3.52 -14.09 14.68
N TYR A 72 -3.41 -13.07 13.83
CA TYR A 72 -3.53 -11.67 14.25
C TYR A 72 -4.97 -11.28 14.56
N LEU A 73 -5.94 -11.82 13.83
CA LEU A 73 -7.35 -11.59 14.14
C LEU A 73 -7.71 -12.17 15.50
N ASP A 74 -7.21 -13.35 15.87
CA ASP A 74 -7.48 -13.94 17.19
C ASP A 74 -6.85 -13.12 18.32
N ALA A 75 -5.61 -12.64 18.13
CA ALA A 75 -4.94 -11.76 19.09
C ALA A 75 -5.63 -10.39 19.19
N LEU A 76 -6.10 -9.84 18.07
CA LEU A 76 -6.82 -8.57 18.01
C LEU A 76 -8.23 -8.72 18.60
N GLU A 77 -8.90 -9.86 18.44
CA GLU A 77 -10.20 -10.14 19.07
C GLU A 77 -10.12 -10.07 20.59
N LEU A 78 -9.00 -10.55 21.15
CA LEU A 78 -8.77 -10.55 22.59
C LEU A 78 -8.48 -9.14 23.13
N ALA A 79 -7.76 -8.32 22.35
CA ALA A 79 -7.34 -6.99 22.76
C ALA A 79 -8.38 -5.90 22.47
N ASP A 80 -9.02 -5.95 21.31
CA ASP A 80 -10.03 -5.01 20.83
C ASP A 80 -11.03 -5.69 19.87
N PRO A 81 -12.17 -6.19 20.41
CA PRO A 81 -13.20 -6.85 19.62
C PRO A 81 -13.84 -5.95 18.55
N ALA A 82 -13.82 -4.62 18.71
CA ALA A 82 -14.39 -3.70 17.73
C ALA A 82 -13.45 -3.56 16.52
N ALA A 83 -12.15 -3.38 16.76
CA ALA A 83 -11.15 -3.36 15.70
C ALA A 83 -11.08 -4.70 14.94
N ALA A 84 -11.21 -5.83 15.64
CA ALA A 84 -11.25 -7.16 15.00
C ALA A 84 -12.49 -7.33 14.09
N ARG A 85 -13.66 -6.83 14.53
CA ARG A 85 -14.88 -6.81 13.70
C ARG A 85 -14.71 -5.93 12.46
N GLU A 86 -14.18 -4.73 12.62
CA GLU A 86 -13.91 -3.82 11.50
C GLU A 86 -12.93 -4.44 10.49
N MET A 87 -11.85 -5.06 10.98
CA MET A 87 -10.86 -5.76 10.18
C MET A 87 -11.47 -6.95 9.41
N ARG A 88 -12.32 -7.74 10.06
CA ARG A 88 -13.07 -8.83 9.41
C ARG A 88 -14.04 -8.30 8.37
N ASP A 89 -14.74 -7.21 8.64
CA ASP A 89 -15.66 -6.59 7.68
C ASP A 89 -14.92 -5.99 6.50
N ASN A 90 -13.69 -5.49 6.69
CA ASN A 90 -12.81 -5.05 5.60
C ASN A 90 -12.34 -6.23 4.74
N LEU A 91 -12.01 -7.38 5.36
CA LEU A 91 -11.69 -8.62 4.65
C LEU A 91 -12.91 -9.16 3.86
N ARG A 92 -14.11 -9.14 4.47
CA ARG A 92 -15.37 -9.60 3.86
C ARG A 92 -15.86 -8.70 2.72
N ARG A 93 -15.68 -7.38 2.80
CA ARG A 93 -16.09 -6.39 1.78
C ARG A 93 -15.27 -6.44 0.47
N GLY A 94 -14.48 -7.50 0.26
CA GLY A 94 -13.62 -7.65 -0.92
C GLY A 94 -12.14 -7.48 -0.62
N GLY A 95 -11.75 -7.45 0.66
CA GLY A 95 -10.41 -7.83 1.11
C GLY A 95 -10.14 -9.33 0.97
N HIS A 96 -10.64 -9.97 -0.10
CA HIS A 96 -9.94 -11.11 -0.65
C HIS A 96 -8.62 -10.53 -1.13
N ILE A 97 -7.58 -10.69 -0.32
CA ILE A 97 -6.20 -10.68 -0.80
C ILE A 97 -6.17 -11.81 -1.82
N SER A 98 -6.50 -11.51 -3.06
CA SER A 98 -6.18 -12.43 -4.13
C SER A 98 -4.66 -12.46 -4.11
N ASP A 99 -4.08 -13.55 -3.61
CA ASP A 99 -2.63 -13.84 -3.61
C ASP A 99 -2.04 -13.88 -5.02
N ARG A 100 -2.86 -13.65 -6.04
CA ARG A 100 -2.39 -13.46 -7.39
C ARG A 100 -1.61 -12.15 -7.44
N ARG A 101 -0.30 -12.31 -7.65
CA ARG A 101 0.63 -11.27 -8.03
C ARG A 101 -0.04 -10.34 -9.04
N THR A 102 -0.04 -9.04 -8.75
CA THR A 102 -0.73 -8.02 -9.55
C THR A 102 0.28 -6.93 -9.88
N ALA A 103 0.31 -6.49 -11.13
CA ALA A 103 1.18 -5.40 -11.55
C ALA A 103 0.46 -4.06 -11.45
N VAL A 104 1.19 -3.02 -11.07
CA VAL A 104 0.86 -1.62 -11.36
C VAL A 104 1.66 -1.21 -12.59
N TYR A 105 1.04 -0.48 -13.49
CA TYR A 105 1.67 0.07 -14.67
C TYR A 105 1.37 1.54 -14.81
N GLU A 106 2.34 2.28 -15.35
CA GLU A 106 2.22 3.68 -15.71
C GLU A 106 2.44 3.81 -17.21
N ILE A 107 1.62 4.64 -17.84
CA ILE A 107 1.75 5.00 -19.25
C ILE A 107 2.06 6.48 -19.30
N SER A 108 3.19 6.82 -19.90
CA SER A 108 3.64 8.18 -20.12
C SER A 108 3.68 8.50 -21.61
N ASP A 109 3.59 9.78 -21.96
CA ASP A 109 3.88 10.26 -23.31
C ASP A 109 5.39 10.41 -23.55
N GLY A 110 5.78 10.70 -24.80
CA GLY A 110 7.19 10.93 -25.17
C GLY A 110 7.87 12.12 -24.50
N SER A 111 7.14 12.92 -23.68
CA SER A 111 7.72 13.97 -22.84
C SER A 111 7.98 13.51 -21.40
N GLY A 112 7.66 12.25 -21.06
CA GLY A 112 7.76 11.70 -19.71
C GLY A 112 6.59 12.09 -18.80
N ARG A 113 5.51 12.67 -19.33
CA ARG A 113 4.33 13.01 -18.54
C ARG A 113 3.45 11.77 -18.38
N VAL A 114 3.15 11.40 -17.13
CA VAL A 114 2.24 10.30 -16.82
C VAL A 114 0.81 10.63 -17.28
N ILE A 115 0.28 9.82 -18.18
CA ILE A 115 -1.05 9.95 -18.79
C ILE A 115 -2.07 9.09 -18.06
N TYR A 116 -1.69 7.85 -17.73
CA TYR A 116 -2.57 6.88 -17.10
C TYR A 116 -1.80 5.93 -16.18
N ILE A 117 -2.41 5.57 -15.05
CA ILE A 117 -1.90 4.57 -14.11
C ILE A 117 -3.00 3.55 -13.87
N GLY A 118 -2.64 2.27 -13.85
CA GLY A 118 -3.59 1.21 -13.54
C GLY A 118 -2.94 -0.03 -12.96
N MET A 119 -3.76 -0.96 -12.46
CA MET A 119 -3.30 -2.30 -12.06
C MET A 119 -3.93 -3.44 -12.88
N THR A 120 -3.23 -4.56 -13.02
CA THR A 120 -3.70 -5.76 -13.74
C THR A 120 -2.91 -7.01 -13.36
N GLY A 121 -3.56 -8.18 -13.44
CA GLY A 121 -2.87 -9.48 -13.37
C GLY A 121 -2.25 -9.91 -14.71
N ASP A 122 -2.54 -9.19 -15.80
CA ASP A 122 -2.04 -9.46 -17.15
C ASP A 122 -1.74 -8.13 -17.86
N PRO A 123 -0.51 -7.60 -17.74
CA PRO A 123 -0.09 -6.34 -18.37
C PRO A 123 -0.21 -6.37 -19.88
N LYS A 124 0.21 -7.48 -20.51
CA LYS A 124 0.22 -7.61 -21.97
C LYS A 124 -1.17 -7.46 -22.56
N ARG A 125 -2.15 -8.20 -22.02
CA ARG A 125 -3.54 -8.08 -22.45
C ARG A 125 -4.11 -6.69 -22.17
N ARG A 126 -3.72 -6.07 -21.04
CA ARG A 126 -4.22 -4.75 -20.68
C ARG A 126 -3.68 -3.64 -21.59
N MET A 127 -2.41 -3.72 -22.02
CA MET A 127 -1.84 -2.76 -22.97
C MET A 127 -2.55 -2.83 -24.32
N LEU A 128 -2.82 -4.03 -24.82
CA LEU A 128 -3.61 -4.21 -26.06
C LEU A 128 -5.03 -3.63 -25.96
N GLN A 129 -5.66 -3.69 -24.79
CA GLN A 129 -6.99 -3.08 -24.60
C GLN A 129 -6.95 -1.55 -24.54
N HIS A 130 -5.80 -1.00 -24.19
CA HIS A 130 -5.62 0.44 -23.98
C HIS A 130 -5.10 1.14 -25.23
N SER A 131 -4.38 0.45 -26.12
CA SER A 131 -3.85 1.03 -27.38
C SER A 131 -4.91 1.68 -28.26
N ASP A 132 -6.18 1.26 -28.13
CA ASP A 132 -7.28 1.78 -28.93
C ASP A 132 -8.02 2.96 -28.25
N LYS A 133 -7.53 3.44 -27.11
CA LYS A 133 -8.19 4.52 -26.36
C LYS A 133 -7.76 5.88 -26.86
N TYR A 134 -8.69 6.83 -26.89
CA TYR A 134 -8.42 8.22 -27.33
C TYR A 134 -7.34 8.94 -26.51
N TRP A 135 -7.06 8.48 -25.30
CA TRP A 135 -6.03 9.04 -24.42
C TRP A 135 -4.68 8.34 -24.56
N TRP A 136 -4.60 7.25 -25.35
CA TRP A 136 -3.36 6.53 -25.58
C TRP A 136 -2.38 7.43 -26.37
N PRO A 137 -1.17 7.68 -25.85
CA PRO A 137 -0.22 8.57 -26.51
C PRO A 137 0.37 7.93 -27.78
N GLU A 138 0.81 8.78 -28.72
CA GLU A 138 1.41 8.32 -29.99
C GLU A 138 2.71 7.53 -29.77
N ASP A 139 3.53 7.96 -28.80
CA ASP A 139 4.76 7.27 -28.38
C ASP A 139 4.65 6.92 -26.88
N PRO A 140 4.02 5.78 -26.54
CA PRO A 140 3.79 5.38 -25.16
C PRO A 140 5.05 4.79 -24.53
N GLU A 141 5.51 5.39 -23.44
CA GLU A 141 6.45 4.74 -22.52
C GLU A 141 5.64 4.03 -21.42
N VAL A 142 5.87 2.72 -21.25
CA VAL A 142 5.16 1.91 -20.27
C VAL A 142 6.13 1.40 -19.21
N SER A 143 5.87 1.73 -17.95
CA SER A 143 6.54 1.12 -16.80
C SER A 143 5.62 0.06 -16.17
N VAL A 144 6.19 -1.07 -15.71
CA VAL A 144 5.41 -2.14 -15.07
C VAL A 144 6.15 -2.65 -13.85
N GLU A 145 5.49 -2.62 -12.70
CA GLU A 145 6.01 -3.15 -11.44
C GLU A 145 5.03 -4.16 -10.84
N TRP A 146 5.56 -5.29 -10.37
CA TRP A 146 4.75 -6.39 -9.84
C TRP A 146 4.77 -6.45 -8.32
N TYR A 147 3.59 -6.57 -7.73
CA TYR A 147 3.37 -6.65 -6.30
C TYR A 147 2.88 -8.03 -5.89
N GLY A 148 3.20 -8.43 -4.64
CA GLY A 148 2.91 -9.77 -4.12
C GLY A 148 1.41 -10.06 -4.04
N SER A 149 0.59 -9.04 -3.90
CA SER A 149 -0.87 -9.16 -3.86
C SER A 149 -1.57 -8.05 -4.61
N ARG A 150 -2.84 -8.30 -4.97
CA ARG A 150 -3.72 -7.27 -5.51
C ARG A 150 -3.96 -6.12 -4.55
N ALA A 151 -4.03 -6.38 -3.25
CA ALA A 151 -4.23 -5.34 -2.23
C ALA A 151 -3.05 -4.37 -2.20
N GLN A 152 -1.82 -4.91 -2.23
CA GLN A 152 -0.60 -4.10 -2.31
C GLN A 152 -0.56 -3.27 -3.60
N ALA A 153 -0.83 -3.87 -4.76
CA ALA A 153 -0.90 -3.17 -6.04
C ALA A 153 -1.94 -2.04 -6.04
N ARG A 154 -3.12 -2.28 -5.45
CA ARG A 154 -4.19 -1.27 -5.34
C ARG A 154 -3.78 -0.07 -4.50
N TRP A 155 -3.08 -0.31 -3.38
CA TRP A 155 -2.59 0.77 -2.54
C TRP A 155 -1.57 1.63 -3.30
N VAL A 156 -0.59 1.01 -3.97
CA VAL A 156 0.40 1.73 -4.79
C VAL A 156 -0.26 2.49 -5.94
N GLU A 157 -1.18 1.86 -6.68
CA GLU A 157 -1.93 2.51 -7.76
C GLU A 157 -2.61 3.79 -7.26
N ALA A 158 -3.25 3.74 -6.08
CA ALA A 158 -3.91 4.90 -5.50
C ALA A 158 -2.92 6.01 -5.08
N GLU A 159 -1.76 5.64 -4.52
CA GLU A 159 -0.68 6.58 -4.19
C GLU A 159 -0.17 7.30 -5.44
N GLU A 160 0.16 6.55 -6.49
CA GLU A 160 0.74 7.12 -7.71
C GLU A 160 -0.30 7.95 -8.49
N ILE A 161 -1.57 7.53 -8.53
CA ILE A 161 -2.65 8.36 -9.10
C ILE A 161 -2.76 9.68 -8.36
N ARG A 162 -2.67 9.69 -7.02
CA ARG A 162 -2.74 10.93 -6.24
C ARG A 162 -1.54 11.82 -6.50
N ARG A 163 -0.35 11.23 -6.59
CA ARG A 163 0.92 11.94 -6.80
C ARG A 163 1.00 12.59 -8.17
N HIS A 164 0.65 11.84 -9.21
CA HIS A 164 0.80 12.28 -10.60
C HIS A 164 -0.45 12.94 -11.18
N GLN A 165 -1.61 12.75 -10.54
CA GLN A 165 -2.92 13.20 -11.00
C GLN A 165 -3.15 12.99 -12.52
N PRO A 166 -2.95 11.76 -13.04
CA PRO A 166 -2.92 11.55 -14.48
C PRO A 166 -4.25 11.98 -15.13
N PRO A 167 -4.22 12.66 -16.28
CA PRO A 167 -5.43 13.19 -16.92
C PRO A 167 -6.46 12.10 -17.26
N ALA A 168 -6.01 10.91 -17.64
CA ALA A 168 -6.91 9.81 -18.02
C ALA A 168 -7.51 9.05 -16.83
N ASN A 169 -6.98 9.22 -15.60
CA ASN A 169 -7.56 8.62 -14.38
C ASN A 169 -8.71 9.43 -13.77
N ARG A 170 -8.87 10.71 -14.16
CA ARG A 170 -9.90 11.61 -13.59
C ARG A 170 -11.31 11.42 -14.17
N ARG A 171 -11.45 10.58 -15.19
CA ARG A 171 -12.75 10.26 -15.80
C ARG A 171 -13.22 8.90 -15.28
N GLY A 172 -13.87 8.94 -14.11
CA GLY A 172 -14.67 7.86 -13.54
C GLY A 172 -16.06 8.39 -13.21
#